data_AF-A0A914S263-F1
#
_entry.id   AF-A0A914S263-F1
#
_cell.length_a   1.000
_cell.length_b   1.000
_cell.length_c   1.000
_cell.angle_alpha   90.00
_cell.angle_beta   90.00
_cell.angle_gamma   90.00
#
_symmetry.space_group_name_H-M   'P 1'
#
loop_
_entity.id
_entity.type
_entity.pdbx_description
1 polymer ?
#
loop_
_entity_poly.entity_id
_entity_poly.type
_entity_poly.pdbx_seq_one_letter_code
_entity_poly.pdbx_strand_id
1 'polypeptide(L)'
;MAELQRQAGKLLIERKDVIVQAPTGSGKTLAYLLPVVTILHATREDWRLNEIGSLIVVPNRELAIQVSGVCRRIAEPVHLNVATIIGGKNVEEQVKKLKNN
;
A
#
# COMPACT_ATOMS: atom_id res chain seq x y z
N MET A 1 -12.47 -12.29 -8.20
CA MET A 1 -11.06 -11.82 -8.19
C MET A 1 -10.46 -12.11 -9.54
N ALA A 2 -9.70 -11.17 -10.13
CA ALA A 2 -9.00 -11.43 -11.38
C ALA A 2 -7.88 -12.48 -11.16
N GLU A 3 -7.58 -13.30 -12.17
CA GLU A 3 -6.57 -14.38 -12.05
C GLU A 3 -5.21 -13.87 -11.57
N LEU A 4 -4.79 -12.71 -12.08
CA LEU A 4 -3.59 -11.99 -11.66
C LEU A 4 -3.55 -11.75 -10.14
N GLN A 5 -4.66 -11.28 -9.55
CA GLN A 5 -4.74 -10.96 -8.14
C GLN A 5 -4.64 -12.21 -7.27
N ARG A 6 -5.22 -13.32 -7.75
CA ARG A 6 -5.15 -14.61 -7.06
C ARG A 6 -3.72 -15.15 -7.03
N GLN A 7 -3.05 -15.16 -8.18
CA GLN A 7 -1.68 -15.68 -8.30
C GLN A 7 -0.67 -14.81 -7.55
N ALA A 8 -0.66 -13.49 -7.82
CA ALA A 8 0.25 -12.56 -7.15
C ALA A 8 -0.02 -12.53 -5.64
N GLY A 9 -1.29 -12.52 -5.23
CA GLY A 9 -1.67 -12.47 -3.83
C GLY A 9 -1.18 -13.67 -3.03
N LYS A 10 -1.30 -14.89 -3.58
CA LYS A 10 -0.77 -16.08 -2.93
C LYS A 10 0.74 -15.97 -2.69
N LEU A 11 1.51 -15.62 -3.71
CA LEU A 11 2.97 -15.51 -3.62
C LEU A 11 3.40 -14.42 -2.62
N LEU A 12 2.73 -13.28 -2.63
CA LEU A 12 3.02 -12.17 -1.72
C LEU A 12 2.69 -12.51 -0.25
N ILE A 13 1.58 -13.21 0.01
CA ILE A 13 1.23 -13.69 1.37
C ILE A 13 2.29 -14.68 1.88
N GLU A 14 2.84 -15.50 0.99
CA GLU A 14 3.98 -16.40 1.28
C GLU A 14 5.32 -15.64 1.44
N ARG A 15 5.30 -14.30 1.46
CA ARG A 15 6.47 -13.41 1.60
C ARG A 15 7.54 -13.63 0.53
N LYS A 16 7.12 -13.98 -0.69
CA LYS A 16 8.01 -14.12 -1.84
C LYS A 16 8.18 -12.79 -2.58
N ASP A 17 9.32 -12.62 -3.23
CA ASP A 17 9.53 -11.56 -4.21
C ASP A 17 8.77 -11.89 -5.51
N VAL A 18 8.01 -10.92 -6.02
CA VAL A 18 7.11 -11.13 -7.16
C VAL A 18 7.25 -10.01 -8.18
N ILE A 19 7.43 -10.39 -9.44
CA ILE A 19 7.29 -9.50 -10.58
C ILE A 19 5.91 -9.72 -11.20
N VAL A 20 5.11 -8.67 -11.30
CA VAL A 20 3.77 -8.72 -11.87
C VAL A 20 3.74 -7.96 -13.20
N GLN A 21 3.54 -8.68 -14.30
CA GLN A 21 3.38 -8.10 -15.63
C GLN A 21 1.92 -8.25 -16.10
N ALA A 22 1.24 -7.13 -16.31
CA ALA A 22 -0.13 -7.10 -16.83
C ALA A 22 -0.44 -5.73 -17.47
N PRO A 23 -1.42 -5.62 -18.37
CA PRO A 23 -1.82 -4.33 -18.95
C PRO A 23 -2.49 -3.41 -17.92
N THR A 24 -2.60 -2.12 -18.25
CA THR A 24 -3.32 -1.14 -17.42
C THR A 24 -4.80 -1.53 -17.34
N GLY A 25 -5.45 -1.26 -16.20
CA GLY A 25 -6.83 -1.68 -15.96
C GLY A 25 -7.01 -3.12 -15.47
N SER A 26 -5.96 -3.96 -15.47
CA SER A 26 -6.04 -5.37 -15.02
C SER A 26 -6.07 -5.58 -13.51
N GLY A 27 -6.28 -4.53 -12.71
CA GLY A 27 -6.35 -4.65 -11.24
C GLY A 27 -5.01 -4.87 -10.53
N LYS A 28 -3.87 -4.50 -11.16
CA LYS A 28 -2.51 -4.59 -10.60
C LYS A 28 -2.38 -3.96 -9.21
N THR A 29 -3.01 -2.79 -9.01
CA THR A 29 -2.97 -2.07 -7.74
C THR A 29 -3.48 -2.92 -6.57
N LEU A 30 -4.65 -3.55 -6.72
CA LEU A 30 -5.17 -4.45 -5.70
C LEU A 30 -4.37 -5.75 -5.58
N ALA A 31 -3.70 -6.18 -6.66
CA ALA A 31 -2.89 -7.40 -6.64
C ALA A 31 -1.71 -7.32 -5.66
N TYR A 32 -1.11 -6.13 -5.47
CA TYR A 32 -0.06 -5.93 -4.45
C TYR A 32 -0.57 -5.29 -3.16
N LEU A 33 -1.56 -4.39 -3.21
CA LEU A 33 -2.04 -3.70 -2.01
C LEU A 33 -2.78 -4.62 -1.04
N LEU A 34 -3.66 -5.50 -1.55
CA LEU A 34 -4.47 -6.34 -0.69
C LEU A 34 -3.62 -7.30 0.15
N PRO A 35 -2.65 -8.04 -0.43
CA PRO A 35 -1.71 -8.86 0.35
C PRO A 35 -0.93 -8.07 1.40
N VAL A 36 -0.44 -6.87 1.05
CA VAL A 36 0.27 -6.00 2.00
C VAL A 36 -0.63 -5.70 3.19
N VAL A 37 -1.84 -5.19 2.96
CA VAL A 37 -2.81 -4.87 4.02
C VAL A 37 -3.16 -6.10 4.86
N THR A 38 -3.33 -7.27 4.25
CA THR A 38 -3.56 -8.53 4.95
C THR A 38 -2.40 -8.90 5.87
N ILE A 39 -1.15 -8.78 5.39
CA ILE A 39 0.04 -9.06 6.19
C ILE A 39 0.13 -8.08 7.36
N LEU A 40 0.01 -6.77 7.10
CA LEU A 40 0.12 -5.76 8.16
C LEU A 40 -0.94 -5.97 9.23
N HIS A 41 -2.19 -6.25 8.83
CA HIS A 41 -3.28 -6.53 9.76
C HIS A 41 -3.02 -7.79 10.59
N ALA A 42 -2.55 -8.88 9.96
CA ALA A 42 -2.26 -10.13 10.66
C ALA A 42 -1.11 -9.99 11.67
N THR A 43 -0.16 -9.08 11.41
CA THR A 43 0.99 -8.85 12.30
C THR A 43 0.82 -7.66 13.24
N ARG A 44 -0.34 -7.01 13.29
CA ARG A 44 -0.53 -5.68 13.94
C ARG A 44 -0.13 -5.62 15.41
N GLU A 45 -0.13 -6.75 16.12
CA GLU A 45 0.23 -6.82 17.54
C GLU A 45 1.75 -6.68 17.77
N ASP A 46 2.56 -6.93 16.74
CA ASP A 46 4.03 -6.84 16.82
C ASP A 46 4.56 -5.41 16.63
N TRP A 47 3.68 -4.44 16.33
CA TRP A 47 4.07 -3.15 15.77
C TRP A 47 4.21 -2.08 16.83
N ARG A 48 5.22 -1.24 16.68
CA ARG A 48 5.38 -0.04 17.50
C ARG A 48 4.51 1.10 16.96
N LEU A 49 4.18 2.03 17.86
CA LEU A 49 3.51 3.27 17.48
C LEU A 49 4.34 4.00 16.40
N ASN A 50 3.67 4.43 15.33
CA ASN A 50 4.25 5.12 14.18
C ASN A 50 5.30 4.31 13.39
N GLU A 51 5.31 2.97 13.50
CA GLU A 51 6.20 2.12 12.70
C GLU A 51 5.74 2.01 11.24
N ILE A 52 6.68 2.17 10.30
CA ILE A 52 6.37 2.10 8.86
C ILE A 52 6.45 0.65 8.41
N GLY A 53 5.28 0.14 8.03
CA GLY A 53 5.10 -1.24 7.62
C GLY A 53 5.41 -1.63 6.20
N SER A 54 5.21 -0.69 5.29
CA SER A 54 5.31 -0.91 3.86
C SER A 54 5.54 0.41 3.15
N LEU A 55 6.37 0.37 2.11
CA LEU A 55 6.65 1.49 1.24
C LEU A 55 6.23 1.14 -0.18
N ILE A 56 5.36 1.96 -0.76
CA ILE A 56 4.93 1.83 -2.16
C ILE A 56 5.53 3.01 -2.93
N VAL A 57 6.37 2.70 -3.92
CA VAL A 57 7.02 3.68 -4.78
C VAL A 57 6.37 3.67 -6.15
N VAL A 58 6.06 4.85 -6.67
CA VAL A 58 5.42 5.05 -7.97
C VAL A 58 6.11 6.20 -8.73
N PRO A 59 6.09 6.20 -10.08
CA PRO A 59 6.92 7.11 -10.87
C PRO A 59 6.44 8.56 -10.90
N ASN A 60 5.18 8.85 -10.54
CA ASN A 60 4.63 10.21 -10.59
C ASN A 60 3.57 10.48 -9.53
N ARG A 61 3.20 11.76 -9.40
CA ARG A 61 2.32 12.29 -8.35
C ARG A 61 0.88 11.82 -8.55
N GLU A 62 0.43 11.81 -9.79
CA GLU A 62 -0.93 11.43 -10.18
C GLU A 62 -1.19 9.98 -9.79
N LEU A 63 -0.24 9.09 -10.09
CA LEU A 63 -0.33 7.68 -9.71
C LEU A 63 -0.24 7.50 -8.19
N ALA A 64 0.58 8.28 -7.49
CA ALA A 64 0.65 8.22 -6.02
C ALA A 64 -0.70 8.58 -5.37
N ILE A 65 -1.38 9.59 -5.89
CA ILE A 65 -2.71 9.99 -5.42
C ILE A 65 -3.72 8.87 -5.69
N GLN A 66 -3.72 8.30 -6.90
CA GLN A 66 -4.62 7.20 -7.26
C GLN A 66 -4.38 5.95 -6.39
N VAL A 67 -3.13 5.51 -6.25
CA VAL A 67 -2.76 4.34 -5.45
C VAL A 67 -3.07 4.57 -3.97
N SER A 68 -2.78 5.75 -3.43
CA SER A 68 -3.12 6.07 -2.05
C SER A 68 -4.63 6.07 -1.81
N GLY A 69 -5.43 6.57 -2.75
CA GLY A 69 -6.89 6.52 -2.66
C GLY A 69 -7.41 5.09 -2.58
N VAL A 70 -6.87 4.17 -3.38
CA VAL A 70 -7.22 2.74 -3.29
C VAL A 70 -6.75 2.15 -1.95
N CYS A 71 -5.52 2.44 -1.54
CA CYS A 71 -4.94 1.93 -0.30
C CYS A 71 -5.76 2.35 0.93
N ARG A 72 -6.14 3.64 1.04
CA ARG A 72 -6.98 4.14 2.14
C ARG A 72 -8.29 3.38 2.25
N ARG A 73 -8.99 3.15 1.12
CA ARG A 73 -10.28 2.45 1.09
C ARG A 73 -10.22 1.02 1.62
N ILE A 74 -9.11 0.33 1.41
CA ILE A 74 -8.95 -1.05 1.89
C ILE A 74 -8.28 -1.13 3.27
N ALA A 75 -7.56 -0.08 3.68
CA ALA A 75 -6.90 0.02 4.97
C ALA A 75 -7.83 0.50 6.10
N GLU A 76 -8.79 1.37 5.76
CA GLU A 76 -9.76 1.95 6.71
C GLU A 76 -10.54 0.90 7.51
N PRO A 77 -11.12 -0.17 6.90
CA PRO A 77 -11.87 -1.18 7.65
C PRO A 77 -11.03 -1.99 8.64
N VAL A 78 -9.70 -1.97 8.50
CA VAL A 78 -8.75 -2.70 9.36
C VAL A 78 -7.90 -1.75 10.22
N HIS A 79 -8.27 -0.47 10.27
CA HIS A 79 -7.63 0.58 11.08
C HIS A 79 -6.12 0.75 10.80
N LEU A 80 -5.71 0.57 9.55
CA LEU A 80 -4.34 0.86 9.13
C LEU A 80 -4.23 2.28 8.57
N ASN A 81 -3.20 2.99 9.01
CA ASN A 81 -2.96 4.37 8.59
C ASN A 81 -2.16 4.44 7.27
N VAL A 82 -2.49 5.42 6.43
CA VAL A 82 -1.86 5.60 5.11
C VAL A 82 -1.37 7.04 4.95
N ALA A 83 -0.05 7.21 4.90
CA ALA A 83 0.60 8.47 4.55
C ALA A 83 0.93 8.52 3.05
N THR A 84 0.95 9.73 2.49
CA THR A 84 1.29 9.96 1.07
C THR A 84 2.28 11.10 0.96
N ILE A 85 3.46 10.80 0.43
CA ILE A 85 4.54 11.77 0.20
C ILE A 85 4.68 11.98 -1.30
N ILE A 86 4.54 13.23 -1.74
CA ILE A 86 4.60 13.64 -3.15
C ILE A 86 5.21 15.04 -3.25
N GLY A 87 5.95 15.30 -4.33
CA GLY A 87 6.51 16.63 -4.60
C GLY A 87 5.43 17.72 -4.80
N GLY A 88 5.84 18.99 -4.74
CA GLY A 88 4.95 20.14 -4.94
C GLY A 88 3.92 20.35 -3.83
N LYS A 89 4.14 19.77 -2.65
CA LYS A 89 3.42 20.01 -1.41
C LYS A 89 4.43 20.39 -0.33
N ASN A 90 3.96 21.01 0.75
CA ASN A 90 4.82 21.39 1.86
C ASN A 90 5.37 20.12 2.54
N VAL A 91 6.70 19.97 2.51
CA VAL A 91 7.41 18.79 3.03
C VAL A 91 7.24 18.67 4.55
N GLU A 92 7.31 19.78 5.28
CA GLU A 92 7.18 19.79 6.74
C GLU A 92 5.79 19.32 7.18
N GLU A 93 4.74 19.74 6.48
CA GLU A 93 3.38 19.30 6.74
C GLU A 93 3.22 17.79 6.50
N GLN A 94 3.82 17.28 5.42
CA GLN A 94 3.79 15.85 5.08
C GLN A 94 4.56 15.01 6.11
N VAL A 95 5.74 15.48 6.54
CA VAL A 95 6.53 14.82 7.58
C VAL A 95 5.80 14.84 8.92
N LYS A 96 5.14 15.96 9.27
CA LYS A 96 4.34 16.05 10.50
C LYS A 96 3.17 15.06 10.48
N LYS A 97 2.48 14.94 9.34
CA LYS A 97 1.43 13.92 9.15
C LYS A 97 1.96 12.51 9.33
N LEU A 98 3.16 12.21 8.81
CA LEU A 98 3.80 10.90 8.96
C LEU A 98 4.19 10.58 10.42
N LYS A 99 4.66 11.57 11.18
CA LYS A 99 5.05 11.40 12.59
C LYS A 99 3.86 11.21 13.54
N ASN A 100 2.67 11.64 13.13
CA ASN A 100 1.43 11.56 13.91
C ASN A 100 0.49 10.47 13.38
N ASN A 101 1.04 9.51 12.63
CA ASN A 101 0.30 8.49 11.89
C ASN A 101 0.40 7.13 12.56
#